data_AF-A0AAD7IX28-F1
#
_entry.id   AF-A0AAD7IX28-F1
#
_cell.length_a   1.000
_cell.length_b   1.000
_cell.length_c   1.000
_cell.angle_alpha   90.00
_cell.angle_beta   90.00
_cell.angle_gamma   90.00
#
_symmetry.space_group_name_H-M   'P 1'
#
loop_
_entity.id
_entity.type
_entity.pdbx_description
1 polymer ?
#
loop_
_entity_poly.entity_id
_entity_poly.type
_entity_poly.pdbx_seq_one_letter_code
_entity_poly.pdbx_strand_id
1 'polypeptide(L)'
;MDNPLNDPSEHRTPDLDGHEAAAGKMWAVYVTEAEKYDRGLVESWKSDMEGMLIFAGLFSASLVAFLIESYKTLTPDSSDTMVLLLTQISNQLAAATNGTTFTNIPRTPFTPLTSSLVCNILWFISLGFSLTCALIATLVEQWAREFIHKADMRSEPVLRAHVFSYLYHGLKRFKMHTVVEIIPVLLHASLLFFFAGLVAFLFPVNLAITIVAGIFLGIGATVYLLLTILPLVSTDSPYRTPLSSGLWTLTQNIPSIQWHLPSISPDSGTQASPVKSETM
;
A
#
# COMPACT_ATOMS: atom_id res chain seq x y z
N MET A 1 -46.43 63.30 7.16
CA MET A 1 -46.98 62.05 7.71
C MET A 1 -47.92 61.52 6.65
N ASP A 2 -47.70 60.45 5.92
CA ASP A 2 -46.64 59.43 5.89
C ASP A 2 -46.64 58.88 4.45
N ASN A 3 -45.47 58.64 3.87
CA ASN A 3 -45.33 58.03 2.55
C ASN A 3 -45.51 56.51 2.71
N PRO A 4 -46.59 55.89 2.20
CA PRO A 4 -46.80 54.47 2.38
C PRO A 4 -46.12 53.68 1.25
N LEU A 5 -45.57 52.53 1.62
CA LEU A 5 -45.27 51.39 0.73
C LEU A 5 -44.03 51.55 -0.17
N ASN A 6 -42.87 51.26 0.43
CA ASN A 6 -41.87 50.46 -0.25
C ASN A 6 -41.59 49.24 0.64
N ASP A 7 -42.52 48.30 0.67
CA ASP A 7 -42.28 46.96 1.18
C ASP A 7 -41.76 46.11 0.01
N PRO A 8 -40.47 45.72 -0.01
CA PRO A 8 -39.89 44.98 -1.13
C PRO A 8 -40.40 43.53 -1.24
N SER A 9 -41.37 43.10 -0.42
CA SER A 9 -41.88 41.72 -0.39
C SER A 9 -43.07 41.41 -1.31
N GLU A 10 -43.70 42.42 -1.96
CA GLU A 10 -44.99 42.24 -2.65
C GLU A 10 -44.89 41.80 -4.14
N HIS A 11 -43.70 41.52 -4.66
CA HIS A 11 -43.49 41.04 -6.03
C HIS A 11 -42.63 39.76 -6.11
N ARG A 12 -42.88 38.80 -5.21
CA ARG A 12 -42.39 37.43 -5.41
C ARG A 12 -43.42 36.66 -6.23
N THR A 13 -43.13 36.39 -7.50
CA THR A 13 -44.04 35.64 -8.38
C THR A 13 -44.10 34.17 -7.93
N PRO A 14 -45.28 33.53 -7.96
CA PRO A 14 -45.46 32.14 -7.48
C PRO A 14 -44.64 31.09 -8.25
N ASP A 15 -44.11 31.46 -9.42
CA ASP A 15 -43.20 30.64 -10.24
C ASP A 15 -41.81 30.52 -9.60
N LEU A 16 -41.31 31.58 -8.93
CA LEU A 16 -40.01 31.58 -8.25
C LEU A 16 -39.99 30.64 -7.03
N ASP A 17 -41.07 30.60 -6.26
CA ASP A 17 -41.20 29.70 -5.10
C ASP A 17 -41.19 28.22 -5.54
N GLY A 18 -41.79 27.92 -6.70
CA GLY A 18 -41.77 26.58 -7.30
C GLY A 18 -40.38 26.15 -7.75
N HIS A 19 -39.64 27.05 -8.40
CA HIS A 19 -38.26 26.80 -8.83
C HIS A 19 -37.29 26.64 -7.67
N GLU A 20 -37.39 27.46 -6.61
CA GLU A 20 -36.57 27.35 -5.41
C GLU A 20 -36.86 26.04 -4.64
N ALA A 21 -38.13 25.66 -4.52
CA ALA A 21 -38.51 24.38 -3.91
C ALA A 21 -38.02 23.16 -4.71
N ALA A 22 -38.03 23.24 -6.05
CA ALA A 22 -37.49 22.20 -6.92
C ALA A 22 -35.94 22.11 -6.82
N ALA A 23 -35.24 23.24 -6.79
CA ALA A 23 -33.81 23.30 -6.58
C ALA A 23 -33.40 22.75 -5.21
N GLY A 24 -34.15 23.08 -4.15
CA GLY A 24 -33.93 22.53 -2.81
C GLY A 24 -34.10 21.01 -2.75
N LYS A 25 -35.12 20.47 -3.43
CA LYS A 25 -35.30 19.00 -3.55
C LYS A 25 -34.16 18.34 -4.32
N MET A 26 -33.72 18.90 -5.45
CA MET A 26 -32.58 18.37 -6.21
C MET A 26 -31.29 18.39 -5.37
N TRP A 27 -31.04 19.48 -4.64
CA TRP A 27 -29.89 19.60 -3.75
C TRP A 27 -29.93 18.57 -2.61
N ALA A 28 -31.09 18.36 -1.99
CA ALA A 28 -31.26 17.34 -0.96
C ALA A 28 -30.96 15.92 -1.47
N VAL A 29 -31.40 15.59 -2.69
CA VAL A 29 -31.09 14.30 -3.34
C VAL A 29 -29.59 14.19 -3.60
N TYR A 30 -28.96 15.21 -4.19
CA TYR A 30 -27.52 15.21 -4.46
C TYR A 30 -26.68 15.02 -3.19
N VAL A 31 -26.97 15.78 -2.13
CA VAL A 31 -26.29 15.67 -0.85
C VAL A 31 -26.44 14.28 -0.24
N THR A 32 -27.64 13.70 -0.32
CA THR A 32 -27.92 12.37 0.21
C THR A 32 -27.12 11.30 -0.52
N GLU A 33 -27.04 11.37 -1.85
CA GLU A 33 -26.26 10.41 -2.65
C GLU A 33 -24.75 10.60 -2.46
N ALA A 34 -24.26 11.84 -2.37
CA ALA A 34 -22.86 12.12 -2.07
C ALA A 34 -22.46 11.57 -0.69
N GLU A 35 -23.31 11.73 0.33
CA GLU A 35 -23.08 11.19 1.67
C GLU A 35 -22.97 9.66 1.66
N LYS A 36 -23.88 8.98 0.95
CA LYS A 36 -23.85 7.52 0.83
C LYS A 36 -22.58 7.04 0.14
N TYR A 37 -22.18 7.71 -0.94
CA TYR A 37 -20.97 7.38 -1.69
C TYR A 37 -19.71 7.54 -0.83
N ASP A 38 -19.53 8.71 -0.20
CA ASP A 38 -18.36 8.99 0.63
C ASP A 38 -18.26 8.05 1.83
N ARG A 39 -19.40 7.76 2.48
CA ARG A 39 -19.45 6.79 3.56
C ARG A 39 -19.07 5.39 3.10
N GLY A 40 -19.62 4.94 1.96
CA GLY A 40 -19.30 3.64 1.39
C GLY A 40 -17.82 3.49 1.07
N LEU A 41 -17.22 4.55 0.52
CA LEU A 41 -15.78 4.60 0.22
C LEU A 41 -14.92 4.49 1.50
N VAL A 42 -15.25 5.27 2.53
CA VAL A 42 -14.49 5.28 3.80
C VAL A 42 -14.63 3.95 4.55
N GLU A 43 -15.82 3.33 4.53
CA GLU A 43 -16.01 2.00 5.13
C GLU A 43 -15.23 0.92 4.37
N SER A 44 -15.21 0.98 3.03
CA SER A 44 -14.37 0.09 2.22
C SER A 44 -12.90 0.21 2.61
N TRP A 45 -12.37 1.44 2.68
CA TRP A 45 -10.98 1.66 3.07
C TRP A 45 -10.68 1.13 4.46
N LYS A 46 -11.57 1.35 5.43
CA LYS A 46 -11.42 0.82 6.79
C LYS A 46 -11.34 -0.71 6.77
N SER A 47 -12.24 -1.39 6.06
CA SER A 47 -12.23 -2.85 5.93
C SER A 47 -10.96 -3.36 5.25
N ASP A 48 -10.49 -2.68 4.20
CA ASP A 48 -9.22 -3.00 3.54
C ASP A 48 -8.04 -2.85 4.50
N MET A 49 -8.01 -1.79 5.32
CA MET A 49 -6.95 -1.55 6.30
C MET A 49 -6.91 -2.63 7.37
N GLU A 50 -8.07 -3.05 7.90
CA GLU A 50 -8.16 -4.15 8.87
C GLU A 50 -7.55 -5.44 8.31
N GLY A 51 -7.86 -5.78 7.05
CA GLY A 51 -7.25 -6.92 6.35
C GLY A 51 -5.73 -6.78 6.19
N MET A 52 -5.25 -5.60 5.79
CA MET A 52 -3.82 -5.31 5.63
C MET A 52 -3.07 -5.40 6.96
N LEU A 53 -3.67 -4.94 8.07
CA LEU A 53 -3.08 -4.99 9.40
C LEU A 53 -2.90 -6.42 9.91
N ILE A 54 -3.92 -7.27 9.73
CA ILE A 54 -3.84 -8.69 10.08
C ILE A 54 -2.72 -9.36 9.28
N PHE A 55 -2.68 -9.13 7.98
CA PHE A 55 -1.65 -9.69 7.11
C PHE A 55 -0.25 -9.20 7.51
N ALA A 56 -0.06 -7.89 7.70
CA ALA A 56 1.22 -7.31 8.10
C ALA A 56 1.70 -7.85 9.46
N GLY A 57 0.79 -8.04 10.42
CA GLY A 57 1.11 -8.65 11.72
C GLY A 57 1.58 -10.10 11.60
N LEU A 58 0.83 -10.94 10.88
CA LEU A 58 1.19 -12.34 10.65
C LEU A 58 2.49 -12.48 9.87
N PHE A 59 2.66 -11.67 8.82
CA PHE A 59 3.88 -11.63 8.03
C PHE A 59 5.07 -11.21 8.90
N SER A 60 4.95 -10.15 9.69
CA SER A 60 6.03 -9.69 10.58
C SER A 60 6.41 -10.76 11.61
N ALA A 61 5.43 -11.46 12.19
CA ALA A 61 5.69 -12.56 13.11
C ALA A 61 6.47 -13.70 12.44
N SER A 62 6.08 -14.10 11.23
CA SER A 62 6.80 -15.11 10.46
C SER A 62 8.22 -14.66 10.09
N LEU A 63 8.39 -13.41 9.67
CA LEU A 63 9.67 -12.81 9.31
C LEU A 63 10.63 -12.76 10.49
N VAL A 64 10.13 -12.41 11.68
CA VAL A 64 10.94 -12.38 12.92
C VAL A 64 11.50 -13.76 13.26
N ALA A 65 10.76 -14.85 13.02
CA ALA A 65 11.27 -16.21 13.26
C ALA A 65 12.51 -16.51 12.39
N PHE A 66 12.45 -16.17 11.10
CA PHE A 66 13.60 -16.30 10.20
C PHE A 66 14.74 -15.36 10.60
N LEU A 67 14.41 -14.11 10.94
CA LEU A 67 15.40 -13.10 11.33
C LEU A 67 16.18 -13.51 12.57
N ILE A 68 15.53 -14.08 13.59
CA ILE A 68 16.21 -14.61 14.78
C ILE A 68 17.21 -15.70 14.41
N GLU A 69 16.86 -16.59 13.48
CA GLU A 69 17.75 -17.67 13.06
C GLU A 69 18.94 -17.13 12.24
N SER A 70 18.69 -16.24 11.28
CA SER A 70 19.75 -15.62 10.49
C SER A 70 20.64 -14.68 11.30
N TYR A 71 20.13 -14.04 12.35
CA TYR A 71 20.93 -13.18 13.22
C TYR A 71 22.05 -13.96 13.91
N LYS A 72 21.83 -15.24 14.26
CA LYS A 72 22.85 -16.10 14.86
C LYS A 72 24.07 -16.27 13.93
N THR A 73 23.88 -16.23 12.62
CA THR A 73 24.96 -16.35 11.63
C THR A 73 25.87 -15.12 11.56
N LEU A 74 25.44 -13.99 12.15
CA LEU A 74 26.26 -12.77 12.27
C LEU A 74 27.10 -12.74 13.55
N THR A 75 26.83 -13.65 14.49
CA THR A 75 27.61 -13.79 15.72
C THR A 75 28.52 -15.02 15.62
N PRO A 76 29.74 -14.97 16.19
CA PRO A 76 30.60 -16.14 16.22
C PRO A 76 29.94 -17.26 17.03
N ASP A 77 29.90 -18.47 16.47
CA ASP A 77 29.38 -19.63 17.17
C ASP A 77 30.28 -19.93 18.39
N SER A 78 29.64 -20.06 19.55
CA SER A 78 30.30 -20.44 20.80
C SER A 78 30.86 -21.86 20.70
N SER A 79 30.22 -22.73 19.92
CA SER A 79 30.66 -24.11 19.68
C SER A 79 31.95 -24.14 18.87
N ASP A 80 32.02 -23.38 17.77
CA ASP A 80 33.25 -23.27 16.96
C ASP A 80 34.40 -22.64 17.75
N THR A 81 34.09 -21.62 18.56
CA THR A 81 35.07 -21.02 19.48
C THR A 81 35.57 -22.06 20.48
N MET A 82 34.69 -22.89 21.03
CA MET A 82 35.06 -23.95 21.96
C MET A 82 35.92 -25.03 21.28
N VAL A 83 35.54 -25.51 20.09
CA VAL A 83 36.34 -26.48 19.33
C VAL A 83 37.73 -25.93 19.00
N LEU A 84 37.81 -24.66 18.63
CA LEU A 84 39.09 -23.99 18.38
C LEU A 84 39.95 -23.95 19.65
N LEU A 85 39.37 -23.60 20.79
CA LEU A 85 40.06 -23.60 22.08
C LEU A 85 40.50 -25.00 22.51
N LEU A 86 39.67 -26.04 22.35
CA LEU A 86 40.06 -27.43 22.64
C LEU A 86 41.20 -27.90 21.73
N THR A 87 41.16 -27.54 20.45
CA THR A 87 42.23 -27.85 19.49
C THR A 87 43.52 -27.15 19.89
N GLN A 88 43.43 -25.90 20.33
CA GLN A 88 44.56 -25.14 20.85
C GLN A 88 45.17 -25.80 22.10
N ILE A 89 44.34 -26.20 23.07
CA ILE A 89 44.78 -26.90 24.28
C ILE A 89 45.42 -28.25 23.94
N SER A 90 44.82 -29.02 23.01
CA SER A 90 45.36 -30.29 22.54
C SER A 90 46.74 -30.12 21.90
N ASN A 91 46.90 -29.12 21.04
CA ASN A 91 48.19 -28.79 20.41
C ASN A 91 49.23 -28.29 21.43
N GLN A 92 48.81 -27.53 22.44
CA GLN A 92 49.69 -27.13 23.55
C GLN A 92 50.18 -28.33 24.34
N LEU A 93 49.30 -29.27 24.66
CA LEU A 93 49.65 -30.48 25.41
C LEU A 93 50.58 -31.40 24.59
N ALA A 94 50.31 -31.55 23.30
CA ALA A 94 51.18 -32.30 22.38
C ALA A 94 52.57 -31.67 22.26
N ALA A 95 52.64 -30.34 22.13
CA ALA A 95 53.91 -29.61 22.07
C ALA A 95 54.72 -29.72 23.37
N ALA A 96 54.04 -29.67 24.52
CA ALA A 96 54.66 -29.87 25.83
C ALA A 96 55.24 -31.29 26.00
N THR A 97 54.55 -32.30 25.46
CA THR A 97 55.00 -33.71 25.51
C THR A 97 56.20 -33.96 24.59
N ASN A 98 56.23 -33.32 23.41
CA ASN A 98 57.30 -33.48 22.43
C ASN A 98 58.48 -32.51 22.63
N GLY A 99 58.44 -31.65 23.65
CA GLY A 99 59.50 -30.67 23.93
C GLY A 99 59.64 -29.56 22.88
N THR A 100 58.61 -29.35 22.05
CA THR A 100 58.60 -28.33 20.99
C THR A 100 57.94 -27.04 21.49
N THR A 101 58.46 -25.88 21.08
CA THR A 101 57.86 -24.57 21.44
C THR A 101 56.50 -24.39 20.77
N PHE A 102 55.46 -24.20 21.57
CA PHE A 102 54.12 -23.87 21.07
C PHE A 102 54.08 -22.45 20.51
N THR A 103 53.75 -22.30 19.23
CA THR A 103 53.45 -21.00 18.62
C THR A 103 51.95 -20.73 18.71
N ASN A 104 51.59 -19.61 19.36
CA ASN A 104 50.19 -19.22 19.52
C ASN A 104 49.63 -18.81 18.15
N ILE A 105 48.69 -19.58 17.61
CA ILE A 105 48.04 -19.26 16.33
C ILE A 105 47.19 -18.00 16.56
N PRO A 106 47.44 -16.88 15.84
CA PRO A 106 46.64 -15.68 15.99
C PRO A 106 45.18 -15.96 15.66
N ARG A 107 44.26 -15.57 16.55
CA ARG A 107 42.82 -15.69 16.29
C ARG A 107 42.47 -14.78 15.12
N THR A 108 42.04 -15.36 14.00
CA THR A 108 41.47 -14.59 12.89
C THR A 108 40.18 -13.91 13.36
N PRO A 109 39.99 -12.60 13.12
CA PRO A 109 38.75 -11.93 13.49
C PRO A 109 37.58 -12.56 12.74
N PHE A 110 36.48 -12.81 13.45
CA PHE A 110 35.27 -13.35 12.85
C PHE A 110 34.76 -12.42 11.75
N THR A 111 34.60 -12.96 10.55
CA THR A 111 34.06 -12.24 9.40
C THR A 111 32.81 -12.98 8.93
N PRO A 112 31.61 -12.39 9.04
CA PRO A 112 30.38 -13.08 8.66
C PRO A 112 30.32 -13.29 7.15
N LEU A 113 29.64 -14.35 6.73
CA LEU A 113 29.44 -14.67 5.33
C LEU A 113 28.63 -13.56 4.63
N THR A 114 29.06 -13.15 3.43
CA THR A 114 28.42 -12.07 2.68
C THR A 114 26.94 -12.34 2.41
N SER A 115 26.56 -13.60 2.14
CA SER A 115 25.14 -13.98 1.94
C SER A 115 24.31 -13.82 3.22
N SER A 116 24.86 -14.14 4.40
CA SER A 116 24.22 -13.90 5.68
C SER A 116 24.01 -12.41 5.93
N LEU A 117 25.00 -11.58 5.62
CA LEU A 117 24.87 -10.12 5.77
C LEU A 117 23.78 -9.55 4.85
N VAL A 118 23.79 -9.93 3.56
CA VAL A 118 22.77 -9.51 2.59
C VAL A 118 21.37 -9.95 3.02
N CYS A 119 21.22 -11.21 3.46
CA CYS A 119 19.96 -11.74 3.95
C CYS A 119 19.40 -10.92 5.12
N ASN A 120 20.21 -10.67 6.14
CA ASN A 120 19.78 -9.89 7.31
C ASN A 120 19.36 -8.46 6.90
N ILE A 121 20.12 -7.78 6.04
CA ILE A 121 19.76 -6.44 5.55
C ILE A 121 18.41 -6.47 4.84
N LEU A 122 18.19 -7.42 3.92
CA LEU A 122 16.93 -7.54 3.19
C LEU A 122 15.75 -7.80 4.13
N TRP A 123 15.93 -8.65 5.14
CA TRP A 123 14.88 -8.94 6.12
C TRP A 123 14.60 -7.79 7.08
N PHE A 124 15.61 -7.01 7.49
CA PHE A 124 15.37 -5.77 8.24
C PHE A 124 14.60 -4.73 7.42
N ILE A 125 14.97 -4.55 6.15
CA ILE A 125 14.24 -3.65 5.23
C ILE A 125 12.81 -4.13 5.05
N SER A 126 12.61 -5.43 4.82
CA SER A 126 11.30 -6.07 4.72
C SER A 126 10.45 -5.79 5.97
N LEU A 127 11.01 -6.00 7.15
CA LEU A 127 10.33 -5.78 8.43
C LEU A 127 9.95 -4.29 8.59
N GLY A 128 10.87 -3.39 8.26
CA GLY A 128 10.63 -1.95 8.29
C GLY A 128 9.48 -1.52 7.38
N PHE A 129 9.41 -2.02 6.14
CA PHE A 129 8.28 -1.75 5.24
C PHE A 129 6.96 -2.32 5.76
N SER A 130 6.95 -3.54 6.32
CA SER A 130 5.76 -4.14 6.91
C SER A 130 5.23 -3.33 8.10
N LEU A 131 6.10 -2.90 9.01
CA LEU A 131 5.71 -2.07 10.15
C LEU A 131 5.25 -0.67 9.72
N THR A 132 5.89 -0.09 8.70
CA THR A 132 5.47 1.21 8.15
C THR A 132 4.10 1.08 7.48
N CYS A 133 3.86 0.01 6.73
CA CYS A 133 2.56 -0.33 6.15
C CYS A 133 1.49 -0.43 7.24
N ALA A 134 1.77 -1.19 8.30
CA ALA A 134 0.85 -1.34 9.43
C ALA A 134 0.57 0.02 10.10
N LEU A 135 1.59 0.83 10.36
CA LEU A 135 1.41 2.16 10.96
C LEU A 135 0.52 3.05 10.11
N ILE A 136 0.78 3.14 8.81
CA ILE A 136 -0.05 3.95 7.90
C ILE A 136 -1.49 3.41 7.85
N ALA A 137 -1.67 2.09 7.78
CA ALA A 137 -2.99 1.47 7.81
C ALA A 137 -3.77 1.80 9.08
N THR A 138 -3.13 1.75 10.27
CA THR A 138 -3.79 2.15 11.52
C THR A 138 -4.20 3.62 11.52
N LEU A 139 -3.39 4.52 10.96
CA LEU A 139 -3.74 5.95 10.88
C LEU A 139 -4.93 6.19 9.97
N VAL A 140 -4.96 5.54 8.80
CA VAL A 140 -6.10 5.62 7.86
C VAL A 140 -7.36 5.05 8.50
N GLU A 141 -7.26 3.91 9.17
CA GLU A 141 -8.37 3.26 9.86
C GLU A 141 -8.93 4.10 11.02
N GLN A 142 -8.05 4.72 11.83
CA GLN A 142 -8.45 5.68 12.86
C GLN A 142 -9.17 6.89 12.28
N TRP A 143 -8.63 7.46 11.20
CA TRP A 143 -9.24 8.57 10.52
C TRP A 143 -10.61 8.21 9.91
N ALA A 144 -10.72 7.02 9.31
CA ALA A 144 -11.95 6.51 8.72
C ALA A 144 -13.05 6.32 9.78
N ARG A 145 -12.71 5.75 10.94
CA ARG A 145 -13.62 5.65 12.08
C ARG A 145 -14.09 7.01 12.56
N GLU A 146 -13.18 7.97 12.70
CA GLU A 146 -13.51 9.32 13.15
C GLU A 146 -14.41 10.06 12.14
N PHE A 147 -14.19 9.85 10.84
CA PHE A 147 -15.04 10.38 9.76
C PHE A 147 -16.48 9.86 9.92
N ILE A 148 -16.65 8.54 10.07
CA ILE A 148 -17.96 7.90 10.23
C ILE A 148 -18.64 8.35 11.52
N HIS A 149 -17.88 8.44 12.62
CA HIS A 149 -18.40 8.87 13.91
C HIS A 149 -18.92 10.32 13.88
N LYS A 150 -18.13 11.25 13.31
CA LYS A 150 -18.54 12.65 13.13
C LYS A 150 -19.75 12.80 12.22
N ALA A 151 -19.86 11.93 11.22
CA ALA A 151 -20.99 11.87 10.31
C ALA A 151 -22.29 11.45 11.03
N ASP A 152 -22.21 10.48 11.95
CA ASP A 152 -23.37 9.93 12.66
C ASP A 152 -23.86 10.79 13.82
N MET A 153 -22.99 11.63 14.40
CA MET A 153 -23.34 12.49 15.55
C MET A 153 -24.36 13.61 15.22
N ARG A 154 -24.64 13.91 13.94
CA ARG A 154 -25.52 15.03 13.56
C ARG A 154 -26.87 14.54 13.03
N SER A 155 -27.94 14.84 13.77
CA SER A 155 -29.32 14.52 13.41
C SER A 155 -29.90 15.43 12.32
N GLU A 156 -29.40 16.67 12.21
CA GLU A 156 -29.91 17.66 11.27
C GLU A 156 -29.29 17.48 9.87
N PRO A 157 -30.09 17.26 8.82
CA PRO A 157 -29.59 16.88 7.49
C PRO A 157 -28.74 17.97 6.82
N VAL A 158 -29.11 19.24 6.99
CA VAL A 158 -28.36 20.37 6.40
C VAL A 158 -27.01 20.56 7.09
N LEU A 159 -26.99 20.46 8.41
CA LEU A 159 -25.78 20.63 9.20
C LEU A 159 -24.81 19.44 9.03
N ARG A 160 -25.35 18.24 8.79
CA ARG A 160 -24.59 17.02 8.42
C ARG A 160 -23.94 17.16 7.05
N ALA A 161 -24.67 17.67 6.06
CA ALA A 161 -24.17 17.91 4.70
C ALA A 161 -22.94 18.82 4.66
N HIS A 162 -22.94 19.90 5.45
CA HIS A 162 -21.79 20.82 5.56
C HIS A 162 -20.55 20.14 6.11
N VAL A 163 -20.71 19.27 7.12
CA VAL A 163 -19.60 18.49 7.70
C VAL A 163 -19.04 17.53 6.67
N PHE A 164 -19.90 16.75 6.00
CA PHE A 164 -19.47 15.83 4.94
C PHE A 164 -18.69 16.55 3.83
N SER A 165 -19.23 17.67 3.34
CA SER A 165 -18.55 18.48 2.32
C SER A 165 -17.18 18.97 2.80
N TYR A 166 -17.06 19.40 4.06
CA TYR A 166 -15.79 19.81 4.64
C TYR A 166 -14.78 18.66 4.74
N LEU A 167 -15.20 17.49 5.24
CA LEU A 167 -14.30 16.33 5.36
C LEU A 167 -13.91 15.78 3.98
N TYR A 168 -14.82 15.78 3.00
CA TYR A 168 -14.53 15.41 1.62
C TYR A 168 -13.51 16.35 0.96
N HIS A 169 -13.63 17.66 1.17
CA HIS A 169 -12.59 18.60 0.73
C HIS A 169 -11.25 18.31 1.40
N GLY A 170 -11.25 17.90 2.67
CA GLY A 170 -10.06 17.41 3.37
C GLY A 170 -9.45 16.18 2.70
N LEU A 171 -10.26 15.14 2.44
CA LEU A 171 -9.87 13.91 1.72
C LEU A 171 -9.14 14.22 0.42
N LYS A 172 -9.72 15.12 -0.39
CA LYS A 172 -9.15 15.52 -1.69
C LYS A 172 -7.88 16.33 -1.52
N ARG A 173 -7.86 17.29 -0.57
CA ARG A 173 -6.69 18.14 -0.31
C ARG A 173 -5.48 17.35 0.16
N PHE A 174 -5.69 16.37 1.05
CA PHE A 174 -4.63 15.52 1.59
C PHE A 174 -4.35 14.27 0.74
N LYS A 175 -5.04 14.11 -0.41
CA LYS A 175 -4.88 12.97 -1.33
C LYS A 175 -4.96 11.61 -0.61
N MET A 176 -5.95 11.46 0.29
CA MET A 176 -6.11 10.25 1.09
C MET A 176 -6.24 8.99 0.23
N HIS A 177 -6.83 9.10 -0.96
CA HIS A 177 -6.87 8.01 -1.93
C HIS A 177 -5.46 7.49 -2.30
N THR A 178 -4.51 8.39 -2.55
CA THR A 178 -3.11 8.02 -2.84
C THR A 178 -2.44 7.37 -1.64
N VAL A 179 -2.74 7.82 -0.42
CA VAL A 179 -2.20 7.20 0.81
C VAL A 179 -2.71 5.76 0.93
N VAL A 180 -4.00 5.53 0.70
CA VAL A 180 -4.62 4.19 0.74
C VAL A 180 -4.04 3.28 -0.32
N GLU A 181 -3.79 3.78 -1.53
CA GLU A 181 -3.17 3.01 -2.62
C GLU A 181 -1.71 2.61 -2.33
N ILE A 182 -0.97 3.43 -1.60
CA ILE A 182 0.44 3.19 -1.25
C ILE A 182 0.61 2.04 -0.25
N ILE A 183 -0.36 1.80 0.63
CA ILE A 183 -0.29 0.78 1.70
C ILE A 183 -0.06 -0.63 1.13
N PRO A 184 -0.90 -1.15 0.21
CA PRO A 184 -0.64 -2.45 -0.43
C PRO A 184 0.71 -2.49 -1.16
N VAL A 185 1.19 -1.36 -1.71
CA VAL A 185 2.48 -1.29 -2.41
C VAL A 185 3.65 -1.51 -1.44
N LEU A 186 3.61 -0.89 -0.25
CA LEU A 186 4.61 -1.16 0.80
C LEU A 186 4.58 -2.61 1.23
N LEU A 187 3.39 -3.19 1.37
CA LEU A 187 3.22 -4.60 1.73
C LEU A 187 3.85 -5.52 0.69
N HIS A 188 3.59 -5.29 -0.59
CA HIS A 188 4.19 -6.08 -1.67
C HIS A 188 5.70 -5.89 -1.75
N ALA A 189 6.20 -4.66 -1.59
CA ALA A 189 7.63 -4.40 -1.53
C ALA A 189 8.29 -5.20 -0.39
N SER A 190 7.67 -5.21 0.78
CA SER A 190 8.11 -6.00 1.94
C SER A 190 8.22 -7.49 1.60
N LEU A 191 7.18 -8.08 1.00
CA LEU A 191 7.19 -9.49 0.56
C LEU A 191 8.30 -9.80 -0.43
N LEU A 192 8.55 -8.92 -1.40
CA LEU A 192 9.62 -9.09 -2.38
C LEU A 192 11.01 -9.10 -1.72
N PHE A 193 11.27 -8.18 -0.79
CA PHE A 193 12.51 -8.17 -0.02
C PHE A 193 12.66 -9.42 0.84
N PHE A 194 11.58 -9.90 1.45
CA PHE A 194 11.59 -11.15 2.21
C PHE A 194 11.97 -12.35 1.35
N PHE A 195 11.34 -12.53 0.18
CA PHE A 195 11.64 -13.63 -0.72
C PHE A 195 13.07 -13.56 -1.28
N ALA A 196 13.57 -12.36 -1.60
CA ALA A 196 14.96 -12.18 -1.99
C ALA A 196 15.93 -12.58 -0.86
N GLY A 197 15.63 -12.19 0.37
CA GLY A 197 16.38 -12.61 1.56
C GLY A 197 16.32 -14.12 1.78
N LEU A 198 15.16 -14.75 1.55
CA LEU A 198 14.98 -16.20 1.67
C LEU A 198 15.89 -16.96 0.69
N VAL A 199 15.96 -16.54 -0.58
CA VAL A 199 16.87 -17.16 -1.55
C VAL A 199 18.33 -16.98 -1.14
N ALA A 200 18.72 -15.79 -0.67
CA ALA A 200 20.07 -15.52 -0.18
C ALA A 200 20.43 -16.35 1.06
N PHE A 201 19.46 -16.60 1.94
CA PHE A 201 19.61 -17.45 3.14
C PHE A 201 19.83 -18.92 2.77
N LEU A 202 19.08 -19.45 1.80
CA LEU A 202 19.17 -20.85 1.40
C LEU A 202 20.45 -21.16 0.60
N PHE A 203 20.97 -20.17 -0.13
CA PHE A 203 22.12 -20.34 -1.03
C PHE A 203 23.33 -21.04 -0.38
N PRO A 204 23.84 -20.61 0.79
CA PRO A 204 24.96 -21.29 1.45
C PRO A 204 24.57 -22.62 2.12
N VAL A 205 23.29 -22.88 2.36
CA VAL A 205 22.82 -24.09 3.08
C VAL A 205 22.80 -25.29 2.13
N ASN A 206 22.08 -25.17 1.02
CA ASN A 206 22.00 -26.24 0.04
C ASN A 206 21.49 -25.72 -1.31
N LEU A 207 22.24 -26.00 -2.37
CA LEU A 207 21.89 -25.56 -3.72
C LEU A 207 20.57 -26.16 -4.22
N ALA A 208 20.28 -27.43 -3.93
CA ALA A 208 19.05 -28.08 -4.37
C ALA A 208 17.80 -27.47 -3.72
N ILE A 209 17.84 -27.21 -2.41
CA ILE A 209 16.73 -26.54 -1.70
C ILE A 209 16.55 -25.11 -2.26
N THR A 210 17.66 -24.41 -2.52
CA THR A 210 17.64 -23.07 -3.12
C THR A 210 16.98 -23.05 -4.49
N ILE A 211 17.31 -24.01 -5.37
CA ILE A 211 16.72 -24.10 -6.71
C ILE A 211 15.21 -24.39 -6.61
N VAL A 212 14.80 -25.36 -5.78
CA VAL A 212 13.39 -25.71 -5.62
C VAL A 212 12.58 -24.52 -5.09
N ALA A 213 13.08 -23.85 -4.04
CA ALA A 213 12.45 -22.64 -3.52
C ALA A 213 12.43 -21.50 -4.56
N GLY A 214 13.52 -21.31 -5.29
CA GLY A 214 13.65 -20.30 -6.33
C GLY A 214 12.68 -20.51 -7.49
N ILE A 215 12.45 -21.75 -7.93
CA ILE A 215 11.45 -22.06 -8.97
C ILE A 215 10.04 -21.74 -8.47
N PHE A 216 9.70 -22.17 -7.25
CA PHE A 216 8.39 -21.88 -6.66
C PHE A 216 8.12 -20.37 -6.56
N LEU A 217 9.10 -19.61 -6.07
CA LEU A 217 9.03 -18.15 -5.98
C LEU A 217 9.01 -17.50 -7.37
N GLY A 218 9.77 -18.02 -8.33
CA GLY A 218 9.84 -17.53 -9.70
C GLY A 218 8.51 -17.68 -10.45
N ILE A 219 7.81 -18.80 -10.26
CA ILE A 219 6.45 -19.00 -10.81
C ILE A 219 5.50 -17.95 -10.23
N GLY A 220 5.50 -17.78 -8.91
CA GLY A 220 4.68 -16.77 -8.24
C GLY A 220 4.97 -15.35 -8.72
N ALA A 221 6.25 -14.99 -8.82
CA ALA A 221 6.69 -13.69 -9.34
C ALA A 221 6.28 -13.48 -10.81
N THR A 222 6.37 -14.52 -11.64
CA THR A 222 5.95 -14.45 -13.04
C THR A 222 4.45 -14.21 -13.15
N VAL A 223 3.64 -14.96 -12.39
CA VAL A 223 2.18 -14.74 -12.35
C VAL A 223 1.86 -13.33 -11.85
N TYR A 224 2.54 -12.86 -10.80
CA TYR A 224 2.35 -11.50 -10.28
C TYR A 224 2.71 -10.42 -11.31
N LEU A 225 3.83 -10.57 -12.02
CA LEU A 225 4.25 -9.66 -13.08
C LEU A 225 3.27 -9.68 -14.25
N LEU A 226 2.81 -10.86 -14.68
CA LEU A 226 1.79 -11.00 -15.72
C LEU A 226 0.52 -10.26 -15.33
N LEU A 227 0.00 -10.46 -14.11
CA LEU A 227 -1.18 -9.76 -13.61
C LEU A 227 -0.98 -8.23 -13.48
N THR A 228 0.26 -7.78 -13.24
CA THR A 228 0.59 -6.35 -13.16
C THR A 228 0.75 -5.72 -14.55
N ILE A 229 1.23 -6.47 -15.54
CA ILE A 229 1.46 -6.00 -16.93
C ILE A 229 0.22 -6.14 -17.81
N LEU A 230 -0.66 -7.10 -17.53
CA LEU A 230 -1.88 -7.36 -18.32
C LEU A 230 -2.77 -6.11 -18.54
N PRO A 231 -2.97 -5.22 -17.54
CA PRO A 231 -3.75 -4.00 -17.71
C PRO A 231 -3.08 -2.94 -18.60
N LEU A 232 -1.76 -3.04 -18.82
CA LEU A 232 -1.02 -2.15 -19.72
C LEU A 232 -1.16 -2.56 -21.19
N VAL A 233 -1.45 -3.84 -21.46
CA VAL A 233 -1.59 -4.40 -22.82
C VAL A 233 -3.04 -4.38 -23.28
N SER A 234 -4.00 -4.51 -22.36
CA SER A 234 -5.43 -4.44 -22.66
C SER A 234 -6.16 -3.59 -21.62
N THR A 235 -6.68 -2.45 -22.08
CA THR A 235 -7.43 -1.47 -21.28
C THR A 235 -8.75 -2.05 -20.71
N ASP A 236 -9.25 -3.15 -21.29
CA ASP A 236 -10.49 -3.84 -20.89
C ASP A 236 -10.28 -4.97 -19.87
N SER A 237 -9.06 -5.12 -19.33
CA SER A 237 -8.75 -6.20 -18.38
C SER A 237 -9.34 -5.92 -16.98
N PRO A 238 -10.06 -6.89 -16.36
CA PRO A 238 -10.66 -6.74 -15.04
C PRO A 238 -9.64 -6.72 -13.88
N TYR A 239 -8.37 -7.03 -14.15
CA TYR A 239 -7.33 -7.17 -13.13
C TYR A 239 -6.65 -5.83 -12.81
N ARG A 240 -7.32 -4.93 -12.08
CA ARG A 240 -6.65 -3.73 -11.55
C ARG A 240 -5.85 -4.07 -10.29
N THR A 241 -4.54 -4.28 -10.44
CA THR A 241 -3.63 -4.39 -9.29
C THR A 241 -3.31 -3.00 -8.73
N PRO A 242 -3.08 -2.83 -7.42
CA PRO A 242 -2.74 -1.53 -6.82
C PRO A 242 -1.46 -0.92 -7.43
N LEU A 243 -0.53 -1.75 -7.90
CA LEU A 243 0.65 -1.30 -8.65
C LEU A 243 0.31 -0.74 -10.04
N SER A 244 -0.70 -1.28 -10.74
CA SER A 244 -1.09 -0.78 -12.06
C SER A 244 -1.60 0.67 -12.00
N SER A 245 -2.37 1.03 -10.97
CA SER A 245 -2.80 2.42 -10.71
C SER A 245 -1.62 3.35 -10.39
N GLY A 246 -0.68 2.89 -9.56
CA GLY A 246 0.54 3.65 -9.25
C GLY A 246 1.44 3.87 -10.47
N LEU A 247 1.64 2.83 -11.28
CA LEU A 247 2.40 2.89 -12.54
C LEU A 247 1.73 3.81 -13.56
N TRP A 248 0.41 3.75 -13.72
CA TRP A 248 -0.34 4.64 -14.61
C TRP A 248 -0.09 6.12 -14.24
N THR A 249 -0.19 6.44 -12.95
CA THR A 249 0.06 7.80 -12.44
C THR A 249 1.52 8.23 -12.63
N LEU A 250 2.48 7.30 -12.52
CA LEU A 250 3.90 7.57 -12.77
C LEU A 250 4.19 7.78 -14.26
N THR A 251 3.59 6.97 -15.14
CA THR A 251 3.73 7.11 -16.61
C THR A 251 3.13 8.41 -17.13
N GLN A 252 2.06 8.93 -16.52
CA GLN A 252 1.50 10.23 -16.87
C GLN A 252 2.36 11.42 -16.43
N ASN A 253 3.21 11.25 -15.41
CA ASN A 253 4.12 12.30 -14.91
C ASN A 253 5.46 12.34 -15.66
N ILE A 254 5.73 11.41 -16.59
CA ILE A 254 6.94 11.39 -17.41
C ILE A 254 6.61 11.99 -18.79
N PRO A 255 7.05 13.22 -19.11
CA PRO A 255 6.69 13.90 -20.37
C PRO A 255 7.25 13.22 -21.63
N SER A 256 8.16 12.24 -21.51
CA SER A 256 8.73 11.53 -22.66
C SER A 256 7.85 10.39 -23.20
N ILE A 257 6.82 9.92 -22.46
CA ILE A 257 5.96 8.80 -22.87
C ILE A 257 4.64 9.28 -23.51
N GLN A 258 4.31 10.57 -23.40
CA GLN A 258 3.09 11.15 -24.00
C GLN A 258 3.03 11.05 -25.53
N TRP A 259 4.16 10.86 -26.24
CA TRP A 259 4.17 10.78 -27.70
C TRP A 259 3.76 9.43 -28.30
N HIS A 260 3.60 8.38 -27.48
CA HIS A 260 3.26 7.03 -27.96
C HIS A 260 1.87 6.53 -27.57
N LEU A 261 1.08 7.31 -26.83
CA LEU A 261 -0.30 6.98 -26.55
C LEU A 261 -1.23 7.66 -27.56
N PRO A 262 -2.07 6.93 -28.31
CA PRO A 262 -3.08 7.55 -29.15
C PRO A 262 -4.02 8.37 -28.27
N SER A 263 -4.08 9.67 -28.50
CA SER A 263 -5.09 10.53 -27.89
C SER A 263 -6.46 10.08 -28.36
N ILE A 264 -7.20 9.36 -27.52
CA ILE A 264 -8.62 9.15 -27.73
C ILE A 264 -9.29 10.52 -27.51
N SER A 265 -9.56 11.21 -28.61
CA SER A 265 -10.44 12.37 -28.66
C SER A 265 -11.87 11.91 -28.37
N PRO A 266 -12.54 12.40 -27.33
CA PRO A 266 -13.96 12.22 -27.19
C PRO A 266 -14.63 13.25 -28.09
N ASP A 267 -14.81 12.92 -29.37
CA ASP A 267 -15.89 13.48 -30.21
C ASP A 267 -15.83 12.90 -31.63
N SER A 268 -16.74 11.98 -31.91
CA SER A 268 -17.44 11.84 -33.20
C SER A 268 -18.27 10.57 -33.21
N GLY A 269 -19.57 10.68 -32.95
CA GLY A 269 -20.44 9.53 -33.18
C GLY A 269 -21.84 9.50 -32.59
N THR A 270 -22.54 10.62 -32.41
CA THR A 270 -24.02 10.58 -32.34
C THR A 270 -24.60 11.86 -32.92
N GLN A 271 -24.67 11.96 -34.25
CA GLN A 271 -25.63 12.85 -34.88
C GLN A 271 -27.03 12.22 -34.72
N ALA A 272 -27.81 12.74 -33.77
CA ALA A 272 -29.23 12.49 -33.69
C ALA A 272 -29.92 13.16 -34.90
N SER A 273 -30.65 12.37 -35.68
CA SER A 273 -31.49 12.85 -36.79
C SER A 273 -32.68 13.66 -36.25
N PRO A 274 -33.07 14.79 -36.87
CA PRO A 274 -34.26 15.52 -36.47
C PRO A 274 -35.52 14.82 -36.96
N VAL A 275 -36.45 14.58 -36.04
CA VAL A 275 -37.82 14.12 -36.31
C VAL A 275 -38.53 15.20 -37.14
N LYS A 276 -38.98 14.83 -38.34
CA LYS A 276 -39.90 15.63 -39.16
C LYS A 276 -41.25 15.73 -38.44
N SER A 277 -41.71 16.95 -38.23
CA SER A 277 -43.10 17.28 -37.96
C SER A 277 -43.92 17.10 -39.24
N GLU A 278 -44.90 16.18 -39.21
CA GLU A 278 -46.00 16.16 -40.18
C GLU A 278 -47.28 16.68 -39.51
N THR A 279 -47.91 17.56 -40.27
CA THR A 279 -49.12 18.34 -39.98
C THR A 279 -50.38 17.49 -39.97
N MET A 280 -51.32 17.87 -39.09
CA MET A 280 -52.74 17.93 -39.42
C MET A 280 -53.32 19.22 -38.84
#